data_AF-A0A5B8LQE7-F1
#
_entry.id   AF-A0A5B8LQE7-F1
#
_cell.length_a   1.000
_cell.length_b   1.000
_cell.length_c   1.000
_cell.angle_alpha   90.00
_cell.angle_beta   90.00
_cell.angle_gamma   90.00
#
_symmetry.space_group_name_H-M   'P 1'
#
loop_
_entity.id
_entity.type
_entity.pdbx_description
1 polymer ?
#
loop_
_entity_poly.entity_id
_entity_poly.type
_entity_poly.pdbx_seq_one_letter_code
_entity_poly.pdbx_strand_id
1 'polypeptide(L)'
;MFSTILREWRGLRGMSQLELALSADVSARHVSFIESERSKPSVDMVLRLAEALTLPLRERNAMLVAAGFAPQFGDSDWHSKAMAEVRQAAGLLLKAHEPYPAIVLDMAFNILDANPPALNMIGADRELLGRVNLVDLVYKPGTVRESIVNWTDVAEYLLHRMREGVRRHGPQSAMGAVLRRAMAQPGAAELSTVRSHWRGSVLLPLEFRLNGEVTRWFTTVISFGAPQDAMAEEITIEQFHPNVV
;
A
#
# COMPACT_ATOMS: atom_id res chain seq x y z
N MET A 1 -14.67 0.93 -22.26
CA MET A 1 -13.98 0.39 -21.06
C MET A 1 -12.81 1.29 -20.67
N PHE A 2 -11.80 1.47 -21.54
CA PHE A 2 -10.69 2.43 -21.31
C PHE A 2 -11.12 3.88 -21.03
N SER A 3 -11.99 4.45 -21.87
CA SER A 3 -12.52 5.82 -21.74
C SER A 3 -13.09 6.12 -20.36
N THR A 4 -13.83 5.17 -19.78
CA THR A 4 -14.39 5.25 -18.43
C THR A 4 -13.30 5.28 -17.37
N ILE A 5 -12.37 4.32 -17.42
CA ILE A 5 -11.26 4.23 -16.45
C ILE A 5 -10.37 5.47 -16.52
N LEU A 6 -10.11 6.01 -17.73
CA LEU A 6 -9.36 7.25 -17.90
C LEU A 6 -10.05 8.44 -17.22
N ARG A 7 -11.38 8.59 -17.43
CA ARG A 7 -12.17 9.64 -16.76
C ARG A 7 -12.19 9.48 -15.24
N GLU A 8 -12.29 8.25 -14.75
CA GLU A 8 -12.26 7.95 -13.32
C GLU A 8 -10.92 8.35 -12.70
N TRP A 9 -9.80 7.92 -13.28
CA TRP A 9 -8.48 8.31 -12.79
C TRP A 9 -8.24 9.81 -12.86
N ARG A 10 -8.64 10.43 -13.98
CA ARG A 10 -8.56 11.87 -14.13
C ARG A 10 -9.36 12.59 -13.05
N GLY A 11 -10.57 12.12 -12.75
CA GLY A 11 -11.41 12.63 -11.67
C GLY A 11 -10.77 12.44 -10.28
N LEU A 12 -10.19 11.26 -10.02
CA LEU A 12 -9.48 10.98 -8.77
C LEU A 12 -8.22 11.85 -8.57
N ARG A 13 -7.59 12.27 -9.67
CA ARG A 13 -6.45 13.21 -9.66
C ARG A 13 -6.88 14.68 -9.69
N GLY A 14 -8.19 14.96 -9.80
CA GLY A 14 -8.71 16.33 -9.89
C GLY A 14 -8.28 17.07 -11.16
N MET A 15 -7.90 16.35 -12.22
CA MET A 15 -7.39 16.94 -13.46
C MET A 15 -8.52 17.22 -14.46
N SER A 16 -8.45 18.34 -15.16
CA SER A 16 -9.23 18.61 -16.37
C SER A 16 -8.63 17.89 -17.59
N GLN A 17 -9.38 17.79 -18.69
CA GLN A 17 -8.84 17.24 -19.95
C GLN A 17 -7.63 18.05 -20.45
N LEU A 18 -7.64 19.37 -20.23
CA LEU A 18 -6.54 20.26 -20.62
C LEU A 18 -5.30 19.99 -19.76
N GLU A 19 -5.44 19.90 -18.44
CA GLU A 19 -4.31 19.63 -17.54
C GLU A 19 -3.68 18.27 -17.80
N LEU A 20 -4.50 17.23 -18.02
CA LEU A 20 -4.00 15.92 -18.40
C LEU A 20 -3.25 15.98 -19.74
N ALA A 21 -3.80 16.67 -20.73
CA ALA A 21 -3.17 16.81 -22.04
C ALA A 21 -1.81 17.54 -21.97
N LEU A 22 -1.74 18.62 -21.19
CA LEU A 22 -0.50 19.35 -20.93
C LEU A 22 0.53 18.48 -20.20
N SER A 23 0.10 17.76 -19.16
CA SER A 23 1.00 16.87 -18.39
C SER A 23 1.51 15.69 -19.22
N ALA A 24 0.71 15.20 -20.16
CA ALA A 24 1.07 14.13 -21.08
C ALA A 24 1.77 14.62 -22.35
N ASP A 25 1.95 15.93 -22.53
CA ASP A 25 2.50 16.55 -23.74
C ASP A 25 1.76 16.08 -25.02
N VAL A 26 0.43 16.19 -25.01
CA VAL A 26 -0.47 15.86 -26.13
C VAL A 26 -1.54 16.94 -26.29
N SER A 27 -2.25 16.94 -27.43
CA SER A 27 -3.35 17.89 -27.63
C SER A 27 -4.58 17.55 -26.77
N ALA A 28 -5.20 18.56 -26.15
CA ALA A 28 -6.46 18.41 -25.43
C ALA A 28 -7.58 17.80 -26.29
N ARG A 29 -7.57 18.09 -27.60
CA ARG A 29 -8.47 17.48 -28.58
C ARG A 29 -8.33 15.96 -28.61
N HIS A 30 -7.10 15.44 -28.55
CA HIS A 30 -6.83 14.01 -28.59
C HIS A 30 -7.34 13.31 -27.33
N VAL A 31 -7.08 13.89 -26.15
CA VAL A 31 -7.63 13.39 -24.86
C VAL A 31 -9.16 13.38 -24.90
N SER A 32 -9.78 14.46 -25.39
CA SER A 32 -11.23 14.55 -25.55
C SER A 32 -11.80 13.47 -26.48
N PHE A 33 -11.13 13.17 -27.60
CA PHE A 33 -11.55 12.13 -28.54
C PHE A 33 -11.44 10.73 -27.95
N ILE A 34 -10.40 10.47 -27.15
CA ILE A 34 -10.25 9.21 -26.41
C ILE A 34 -11.36 9.06 -25.36
N GLU A 35 -11.61 10.07 -24.54
CA GLU A 35 -12.65 10.02 -23.50
C GLU A 35 -14.07 9.91 -24.07
N SER A 36 -14.29 10.40 -25.30
CA SER A 36 -15.56 10.29 -26.03
C SER A 36 -15.62 9.08 -26.98
N GLU A 37 -14.64 8.18 -26.92
CA GLU A 37 -14.55 6.96 -27.74
C GLU A 37 -14.50 7.20 -29.26
N ARG A 38 -14.22 8.43 -29.69
CA ARG A 38 -14.06 8.81 -31.10
C ARG A 38 -12.73 8.37 -31.70
N SER A 39 -11.76 8.02 -30.86
CA SER A 39 -10.46 7.48 -31.26
C SER A 39 -9.99 6.40 -30.29
N LYS A 40 -9.29 5.39 -30.80
CA LYS A 40 -8.62 4.38 -29.98
C LYS A 40 -7.18 4.82 -29.68
N PRO A 41 -6.71 4.74 -28.42
CA PRO A 41 -5.32 5.04 -28.11
C PRO A 41 -4.38 3.92 -28.60
N SER A 42 -3.14 4.27 -28.92
CA SER A 42 -2.05 3.28 -29.02
C SER A 42 -1.57 2.86 -27.63
N VAL A 43 -0.76 1.80 -27.55
CA VAL A 43 -0.06 1.39 -26.33
C VAL A 43 0.73 2.56 -25.72
N ASP A 44 1.53 3.25 -26.53
CA ASP A 44 2.34 4.39 -26.07
C ASP A 44 1.48 5.53 -25.52
N MET A 45 0.32 5.80 -26.14
CA MET A 45 -0.61 6.81 -25.66
C MET A 45 -1.23 6.39 -24.32
N VAL A 46 -1.57 5.11 -24.14
CA VAL A 46 -2.07 4.60 -22.85
C VAL A 46 -1.03 4.81 -21.75
N LEU A 47 0.22 4.42 -21.99
CA LEU A 47 1.31 4.55 -21.02
C LEU A 47 1.61 6.01 -20.69
N ARG A 48 1.68 6.88 -21.70
CA ARG A 48 1.90 8.32 -21.54
C ARG A 48 0.81 8.98 -20.69
N LEU A 49 -0.45 8.65 -20.93
CA LEU A 49 -1.56 9.16 -20.12
C LEU A 49 -1.51 8.62 -18.68
N ALA A 50 -1.17 7.34 -18.51
CA ALA A 50 -1.06 6.73 -17.19
C ALA A 50 0.11 7.29 -16.38
N GLU A 51 1.23 7.62 -17.03
CA GLU A 51 2.37 8.31 -16.43
C GLU A 51 2.01 9.74 -16.01
N ALA A 52 1.33 10.50 -16.86
CA ALA A 52 0.85 11.84 -16.53
C ALA A 52 -0.14 11.86 -15.34
N LEU A 53 -0.89 10.77 -15.16
CA LEU A 53 -1.78 10.53 -14.02
C LEU A 53 -1.05 9.95 -12.79
N THR A 54 0.28 9.79 -12.86
CA THR A 54 1.13 9.21 -11.83
C THR A 54 0.62 7.85 -11.33
N LEU A 55 0.14 7.02 -12.26
CA LEU A 55 -0.38 5.70 -11.93
C LEU A 55 0.76 4.72 -11.61
N PRO A 56 0.60 3.89 -10.56
CA PRO A 56 1.48 2.75 -10.31
C PRO A 56 1.42 1.73 -11.45
N LEU A 57 2.43 0.86 -11.54
CA LEU A 57 2.61 -0.09 -12.64
C LEU A 57 1.42 -1.04 -12.81
N ARG A 58 0.82 -1.49 -11.71
CA ARG A 58 -0.37 -2.36 -11.74
C ARG A 58 -1.55 -1.66 -12.39
N GLU A 59 -1.74 -0.38 -12.13
CA GLU A 59 -2.81 0.44 -12.66
C GLU A 59 -2.54 0.81 -14.13
N ARG A 60 -1.26 0.93 -14.52
CA ARG A 60 -0.87 1.03 -15.94
C ARG A 60 -1.23 -0.26 -16.69
N ASN A 61 -1.01 -1.44 -16.11
CA ASN A 61 -1.46 -2.70 -16.68
C ASN A 61 -3.00 -2.74 -16.82
N ALA A 62 -3.74 -2.31 -15.81
CA ALA A 62 -5.20 -2.24 -15.87
C ALA A 62 -5.68 -1.32 -17.01
N MET A 63 -5.00 -0.18 -17.21
CA MET A 63 -5.25 0.74 -18.33
C MET A 63 -4.97 0.08 -19.70
N LEU A 64 -3.86 -0.65 -19.83
CA LEU A 64 -3.52 -1.39 -21.06
C LEU A 64 -4.58 -2.45 -21.38
N VAL A 65 -4.96 -3.26 -20.39
CA VAL A 65 -5.98 -4.30 -20.54
C VAL A 65 -7.33 -3.69 -20.94
N ALA A 66 -7.73 -2.59 -20.31
CA ALA A 66 -8.98 -1.90 -20.64
C ALA A 66 -9.00 -1.28 -22.05
N ALA A 67 -7.83 -1.02 -22.63
CA ALA A 67 -7.66 -0.59 -24.01
C ALA A 67 -7.56 -1.76 -25.01
N GLY A 68 -7.52 -3.00 -24.53
CA GLY A 68 -7.42 -4.21 -25.35
C GLY A 68 -5.99 -4.67 -25.63
N PHE A 69 -5.02 -4.22 -24.84
CA PHE A 69 -3.62 -4.61 -24.95
C PHE A 69 -3.20 -5.57 -23.82
N ALA A 70 -2.08 -6.27 -24.01
CA ALA A 70 -1.49 -7.09 -22.96
C ALA A 70 -0.83 -6.19 -21.89
N PRO A 71 -0.81 -6.62 -20.61
CA PRO A 71 -0.02 -5.96 -19.57
C PRO A 71 1.47 -5.98 -19.93
N GLN A 72 2.23 -4.97 -19.49
CA GLN A 72 3.66 -4.83 -19.78
C GLN A 72 4.55 -4.87 -18.55
N PHE A 73 4.02 -4.47 -17.41
CA PHE A 73 4.72 -4.55 -16.14
C PHE A 73 4.38 -5.90 -15.53
N GLY A 74 5.36 -6.64 -15.00
CA GLY A 74 5.06 -7.93 -14.38
C GLY A 74 4.02 -7.77 -13.26
N ASP A 75 3.20 -8.80 -13.04
CA ASP A 75 2.21 -8.86 -11.96
C ASP A 75 2.32 -10.22 -11.30
N SER A 76 3.52 -10.46 -10.76
CA SER A 76 3.95 -11.78 -10.35
C SER A 76 3.53 -12.06 -8.90
N ASP A 77 3.15 -13.30 -8.61
CA ASP A 77 2.95 -13.74 -7.22
C ASP A 77 4.25 -13.60 -6.40
N TRP A 78 4.13 -13.31 -5.11
CA TRP A 78 5.27 -13.15 -4.21
C TRP A 78 6.23 -14.35 -4.25
N HIS A 79 5.73 -15.57 -4.41
CA HIS A 79 6.53 -16.81 -4.44
C HIS A 79 6.96 -17.24 -5.86
N SER A 80 6.63 -16.46 -6.88
CA SER A 80 7.02 -16.72 -8.28
C SER A 80 8.54 -16.70 -8.48
N LYS A 81 9.01 -17.24 -9.61
CA LYS A 81 10.43 -17.15 -9.98
C LYS A 81 10.87 -15.71 -10.26
N ALA A 82 9.99 -14.87 -10.80
CA ALA A 82 10.29 -13.47 -11.11
C ALA A 82 10.62 -12.66 -9.86
N MET A 83 10.00 -12.99 -8.71
CA MET A 83 10.24 -12.31 -7.43
C MET A 83 11.43 -12.87 -6.63
N ALA A 84 12.19 -13.84 -7.16
CA ALA A 84 13.24 -14.51 -6.40
C ALA A 84 14.33 -13.56 -5.87
N GLU A 85 14.78 -12.61 -6.69
CA GLU A 85 15.80 -11.63 -6.29
C GLU A 85 15.30 -10.67 -5.20
N VAL A 86 14.07 -10.17 -5.35
CA VAL A 86 13.41 -9.29 -4.35
C VAL A 86 13.23 -10.05 -3.03
N ARG A 87 12.78 -11.31 -3.07
CA ARG A 87 12.67 -12.16 -1.88
C ARG A 87 14.01 -12.39 -1.21
N GLN A 88 15.07 -12.65 -1.98
CA GLN A 88 16.41 -12.84 -1.43
C GLN A 88 16.90 -11.56 -0.72
N ALA A 89 16.73 -10.39 -1.34
CA ALA A 89 17.08 -9.12 -0.74
C ALA A 89 16.27 -8.84 0.54
N ALA A 90 14.95 -9.08 0.51
CA ALA A 90 14.10 -8.94 1.68
C ALA A 90 14.53 -9.88 2.82
N GLY A 91 14.87 -11.13 2.52
CA GLY A 91 15.37 -12.09 3.51
C GLY A 91 16.66 -11.66 4.19
N LEU A 92 17.58 -11.00 3.46
CA LEU A 92 18.79 -10.42 4.05
C LEU A 92 18.47 -9.29 5.03
N LEU A 93 17.54 -8.39 4.66
CA LEU A 93 17.12 -7.27 5.50
C LEU A 93 16.36 -7.74 6.75
N LEU A 94 15.49 -8.74 6.61
CA LEU A 94 14.78 -9.37 7.72
C LEU A 94 15.75 -9.98 8.75
N LYS A 95 16.73 -10.75 8.27
CA LYS A 95 17.75 -11.40 9.11
C LYS A 95 18.67 -10.38 9.78
N ALA A 96 19.09 -9.35 9.04
CA ALA A 96 19.98 -8.31 9.57
C ALA A 96 19.32 -7.46 10.68
N HIS A 97 17.99 -7.42 10.73
CA HIS A 97 17.23 -6.66 11.73
C HIS A 97 16.99 -7.42 13.05
N GLU A 98 17.36 -8.70 13.13
CA GLU A 98 17.28 -9.45 14.38
C GLU A 98 18.21 -8.83 15.46
N PRO A 99 17.78 -8.75 16.73
CA PRO A 99 16.65 -9.45 17.35
C PRO A 99 15.31 -8.67 17.29
N TYR A 100 15.22 -7.60 16.51
CA TYR A 100 14.00 -6.78 16.46
C TYR A 100 13.02 -7.22 15.36
N PRO A 101 11.70 -7.00 15.53
CA PRO A 101 10.70 -7.39 14.55
C PRO A 101 10.87 -6.68 13.20
N ALA A 102 10.79 -7.45 12.12
CA ALA A 102 10.64 -6.92 10.75
C ALA A 102 9.66 -7.77 9.95
N ILE A 103 8.84 -7.11 9.13
CA ILE A 103 7.83 -7.74 8.26
C ILE A 103 7.91 -7.21 6.83
N VAL A 104 7.61 -8.07 5.87
CA VAL A 104 7.42 -7.71 4.46
C VAL A 104 5.92 -7.62 4.19
N LEU A 105 5.50 -6.54 3.55
CA LEU A 105 4.11 -6.21 3.27
C LEU A 105 3.91 -5.96 1.77
N ASP A 106 2.78 -6.41 1.22
CA ASP A 106 2.29 -5.92 -0.07
C ASP A 106 1.57 -4.57 0.05
N MET A 107 1.11 -4.05 -1.10
CA MET A 107 0.32 -2.81 -1.19
C MET A 107 -0.89 -2.80 -0.26
N ALA A 108 -1.48 -3.96 0.05
CA ALA A 108 -2.73 -4.12 0.78
C ALA A 108 -2.48 -4.55 2.24
N PHE A 109 -1.25 -4.44 2.73
CA PHE A 109 -0.85 -4.81 4.09
C PHE A 109 -0.95 -6.31 4.41
N ASN A 110 -0.96 -7.20 3.41
CA ASN A 110 -0.78 -8.63 3.66
C ASN A 110 0.69 -8.88 4.05
N ILE A 111 0.90 -9.68 5.10
CA ILE A 111 2.23 -10.01 5.59
C ILE A 111 2.78 -11.16 4.76
N LEU A 112 3.74 -10.87 3.90
CA LEU A 112 4.30 -11.83 2.93
C LEU A 112 5.51 -12.60 3.46
N ASP A 113 6.29 -11.99 4.34
CA ASP A 113 7.42 -12.61 5.04
C ASP A 113 7.66 -11.86 6.36
N ALA A 114 8.36 -12.49 7.30
CA ALA A 114 8.65 -11.94 8.61
C ALA A 114 9.88 -12.62 9.21
N ASN A 115 10.65 -11.91 10.05
CA ASN A 115 11.69 -12.55 10.87
C ASN A 115 11.07 -13.20 12.13
N PRO A 116 11.79 -14.10 12.83
CA PRO A 116 11.24 -14.80 14.00
C PRO A 116 10.71 -13.87 15.11
N PRO A 117 11.39 -12.76 15.48
CA PRO A 117 10.83 -11.80 16.43
C PRO A 117 9.48 -11.23 16.00
N ALA A 118 9.29 -10.93 14.70
CA ALA A 118 8.01 -10.46 14.19
C ALA A 118 6.92 -11.53 14.23
N LEU A 119 7.22 -12.80 13.89
CA LEU A 119 6.25 -13.90 14.00
C LEU A 119 5.74 -14.05 15.44
N ASN A 120 6.63 -13.95 16.42
CA ASN A 120 6.27 -13.96 17.84
C ASN A 120 5.40 -12.75 18.20
N MET A 121 5.75 -11.55 17.72
CA MET A 121 5.01 -10.31 17.99
C MET A 121 3.57 -10.35 17.44
N ILE A 122 3.37 -10.91 16.25
CA ILE A 122 2.03 -10.99 15.63
C ILE A 122 1.26 -12.26 16.04
N GLY A 123 1.90 -13.19 16.75
CA GLY A 123 1.31 -14.45 17.17
C GLY A 123 0.88 -15.34 16.01
N ALA A 124 1.66 -15.39 14.93
CA ALA A 124 1.34 -16.18 13.74
C ALA A 124 2.49 -17.09 13.33
N ASP A 125 2.14 -18.30 12.89
CA ASP A 125 3.08 -19.23 12.28
C ASP A 125 3.45 -18.79 10.86
N ARG A 126 4.67 -19.15 10.43
CA ARG A 126 5.18 -18.81 9.09
C ARG A 126 4.28 -19.33 7.96
N GLU A 127 3.55 -20.42 8.16
CA GLU A 127 2.62 -21.00 7.18
C GLU A 127 1.37 -20.14 6.92
N LEU A 128 1.06 -19.20 7.83
CA LEU A 128 -0.06 -18.28 7.70
C LEU A 128 0.31 -17.00 6.95
N LEU A 129 1.59 -16.78 6.65
CA LEU A 129 2.02 -15.64 5.84
C LEU A 129 1.38 -15.68 4.45
N GLY A 130 1.03 -14.51 3.93
CA GLY A 130 0.16 -14.31 2.76
C GLY A 130 -1.34 -14.38 3.07
N ARG A 131 -1.74 -14.86 4.26
CA ARG A 131 -3.14 -14.91 4.72
C ARG A 131 -3.42 -14.00 5.91
N VAL A 132 -2.38 -13.56 6.60
CA VAL A 132 -2.45 -12.58 7.69
C VAL A 132 -2.29 -11.17 7.13
N ASN A 133 -3.14 -10.26 7.58
CA ASN A 133 -3.13 -8.86 7.17
C ASN A 133 -2.84 -7.96 8.39
N LEU A 134 -1.87 -7.06 8.28
CA LEU A 134 -1.46 -6.19 9.38
C LEU A 134 -2.60 -5.30 9.88
N VAL A 135 -3.42 -4.76 8.97
CA VAL A 135 -4.57 -3.92 9.35
C VAL A 135 -5.57 -4.74 10.15
N ASP A 136 -5.79 -6.00 9.77
CA ASP A 136 -6.69 -6.88 10.52
C ASP A 136 -6.18 -7.17 11.92
N LEU A 137 -4.87 -7.37 12.10
CA LEU A 137 -4.27 -7.57 13.42
C LEU A 137 -4.44 -6.35 14.33
N VAL A 138 -4.36 -5.14 13.77
CA VAL A 138 -4.51 -3.89 14.54
C VAL A 138 -5.98 -3.55 14.81
N TYR A 139 -6.87 -3.77 13.83
CA TYR A 139 -8.26 -3.31 13.93
C TYR A 139 -9.24 -4.35 14.45
N LYS A 140 -9.03 -5.65 14.25
CA LYS A 140 -9.99 -6.66 14.77
C LYS A 140 -9.74 -6.90 16.26
N PRO A 141 -10.79 -7.11 17.09
CA PRO A 141 -10.61 -7.59 18.46
C PRO A 141 -9.76 -8.87 18.49
N GLY A 142 -8.77 -8.91 19.38
CA GLY A 142 -7.81 -10.00 19.49
C GLY A 142 -6.52 -9.58 20.19
N THR A 143 -5.65 -10.55 20.45
CA THR A 143 -4.44 -10.38 21.26
C THR A 143 -3.52 -9.25 20.78
N VAL A 144 -3.30 -9.12 19.47
CA VAL A 144 -2.46 -8.06 18.92
C VAL A 144 -3.07 -6.69 19.19
N ARG A 145 -4.35 -6.48 18.84
CA ARG A 145 -5.07 -5.22 19.13
C ARG A 145 -5.02 -4.85 20.62
N GLU A 146 -5.26 -5.82 21.51
CA GLU A 146 -5.28 -5.62 22.96
C GLU A 146 -3.89 -5.31 23.54
N SER A 147 -2.83 -5.74 22.87
CA SER A 147 -1.45 -5.43 23.27
C SER A 147 -1.06 -3.98 22.95
N ILE A 148 -1.71 -3.31 21.98
CA ILE A 148 -1.37 -1.94 21.58
C ILE A 148 -1.97 -0.96 22.59
N VAL A 149 -1.10 -0.33 23.40
CA VAL A 149 -1.50 0.58 24.47
C VAL A 149 -2.05 1.89 23.90
N ASN A 150 -1.37 2.47 22.91
CA ASN A 150 -1.78 3.71 22.25
C ASN A 150 -2.54 3.44 20.94
N TRP A 151 -3.47 2.47 20.96
CA TRP A 151 -4.16 1.97 19.76
C TRP A 151 -4.76 3.06 18.88
N THR A 152 -5.39 4.07 19.46
CA THR A 152 -6.01 5.18 18.71
C THR A 152 -5.00 5.87 17.78
N ASP A 153 -3.79 6.13 18.26
CA ASP A 153 -2.75 6.80 17.48
C ASP A 153 -2.21 5.90 16.36
N VAL A 154 -2.00 4.62 16.65
CA VAL A 154 -1.56 3.60 15.68
C VAL A 154 -2.60 3.38 14.59
N ALA A 155 -3.87 3.25 14.98
CA ALA A 155 -4.98 3.08 14.06
C ALA A 155 -5.17 4.32 13.18
N GLU A 156 -5.13 5.53 13.72
CA GLU A 156 -5.24 6.76 12.92
C GLU A 156 -4.11 6.87 11.88
N TYR A 157 -2.88 6.49 12.26
CA TYR A 157 -1.75 6.44 11.32
C TYR A 157 -1.96 5.42 10.19
N LEU A 158 -2.36 4.19 10.51
CA LEU A 158 -2.66 3.18 9.50
C LEU A 158 -3.84 3.62 8.61
N LEU A 159 -4.86 4.27 9.17
CA LEU A 159 -5.96 4.85 8.40
C LEU A 159 -5.46 5.87 7.37
N HIS A 160 -4.52 6.72 7.76
CA HIS A 160 -3.89 7.66 6.82
C HIS A 160 -3.15 6.92 5.71
N ARG A 161 -2.31 5.93 6.04
CA ARG A 161 -1.61 5.10 5.04
C ARG A 161 -2.58 4.38 4.09
N MET A 162 -3.67 3.82 4.61
CA MET A 162 -4.71 3.17 3.79
C MET A 162 -5.38 4.17 2.84
N ARG A 163 -5.70 5.38 3.30
CA ARG A 163 -6.27 6.44 2.45
C ARG A 163 -5.30 6.88 1.36
N GLU A 164 -4.00 6.99 1.66
CA GLU A 164 -2.96 7.23 0.64
C GLU A 164 -2.87 6.08 -0.37
N GLY A 165 -2.94 4.83 0.09
CA GLY A 165 -2.98 3.66 -0.79
C GLY A 165 -4.22 3.67 -1.70
N VAL A 166 -5.40 4.00 -1.17
CA VAL A 166 -6.64 4.16 -1.97
C VAL A 166 -6.51 5.30 -2.98
N ARG A 167 -5.88 6.43 -2.63
CA ARG A 167 -5.61 7.50 -3.61
C ARG A 167 -4.72 6.99 -4.74
N ARG A 168 -3.68 6.21 -4.43
CA ARG A 168 -2.73 5.68 -5.41
C ARG A 168 -3.34 4.63 -6.34
N HIS A 169 -4.06 3.65 -5.77
CA HIS A 169 -4.55 2.44 -6.47
C HIS A 169 -6.06 2.47 -6.80
N GLY A 170 -6.76 3.51 -6.34
CA GLY A 170 -8.18 3.71 -6.58
C GLY A 170 -9.07 3.01 -5.53
N PRO A 171 -10.33 3.45 -5.40
CA PRO A 171 -11.26 2.98 -4.35
C PRO A 171 -11.72 1.53 -4.50
N GLN A 172 -11.61 0.96 -5.69
CA GLN A 172 -11.99 -0.44 -5.96
C GLN A 172 -10.81 -1.42 -5.82
N SER A 173 -9.61 -0.94 -5.53
CA SER A 173 -8.42 -1.78 -5.31
C SER A 173 -8.54 -2.68 -4.08
N ALA A 174 -7.60 -3.63 -3.95
CA ALA A 174 -7.45 -4.42 -2.73
C ALA A 174 -7.32 -3.53 -1.48
N MET A 175 -6.57 -2.43 -1.57
CA MET A 175 -6.48 -1.44 -0.48
C MET A 175 -7.84 -0.82 -0.14
N GLY A 176 -8.69 -0.53 -1.14
CA GLY A 176 -10.05 -0.05 -0.92
C GLY A 176 -10.93 -1.06 -0.17
N ALA A 177 -10.73 -2.36 -0.40
CA ALA A 177 -11.37 -3.41 0.39
C ALA A 177 -10.85 -3.46 1.84
N VAL A 178 -9.54 -3.31 2.04
CA VAL A 178 -8.92 -3.25 3.37
C VAL A 178 -9.45 -2.06 4.17
N LEU A 179 -9.47 -0.86 3.57
CA LEU A 179 -10.00 0.34 4.21
C LEU A 179 -11.45 0.16 4.67
N ARG A 180 -12.32 -0.36 3.80
CA ARG A 180 -13.72 -0.64 4.15
C ARG A 180 -13.85 -1.63 5.30
N ARG A 181 -13.05 -2.71 5.28
CA ARG A 181 -13.04 -3.73 6.32
C ARG A 181 -12.56 -3.19 7.68
N ALA A 182 -11.54 -2.32 7.67
CA ALA A 182 -11.02 -1.66 8.86
C ALA A 182 -12.05 -0.69 9.46
N MET A 183 -12.68 0.14 8.63
CA MET A 183 -13.70 1.10 9.07
C MET A 183 -14.99 0.44 9.61
N ALA A 184 -15.23 -0.83 9.26
CA ALA A 184 -16.33 -1.61 9.81
C ALA A 184 -16.05 -2.17 11.22
N GLN A 185 -14.81 -2.04 11.74
CA GLN A 185 -14.47 -2.55 13.08
C GLN A 185 -14.93 -1.60 14.20
N PRO A 186 -15.24 -2.13 15.40
CA PRO A 186 -15.61 -1.31 16.55
C PRO A 186 -14.54 -0.27 16.92
N GLY A 187 -14.98 0.97 17.16
CA GLY A 187 -14.14 2.13 17.47
C GLY A 187 -13.49 2.81 16.25
N ALA A 188 -13.58 2.23 15.05
CA ALA A 188 -12.92 2.80 13.87
C ALA A 188 -13.57 4.11 13.37
N ALA A 189 -14.90 4.26 13.52
CA ALA A 189 -15.63 5.46 13.12
C ALA A 189 -15.25 6.70 13.97
N GLU A 190 -14.87 6.47 15.23
CA GLU A 190 -14.48 7.52 16.18
C GLU A 190 -13.05 8.02 15.94
N LEU A 191 -12.21 7.28 15.20
CA LEU A 191 -10.83 7.69 14.89
C LEU A 191 -10.76 9.04 14.17
N SER A 192 -11.77 9.40 13.38
CA SER A 192 -11.80 10.69 12.67
C SER A 192 -12.17 11.90 13.53
N THR A 193 -12.70 11.68 14.73
CA THR A 193 -13.14 12.77 15.64
C THR A 193 -12.17 12.99 16.80
N VAL A 194 -11.32 12.01 17.10
CA VAL A 194 -10.28 12.14 18.12
C VAL A 194 -9.12 12.99 17.60
N ARG A 195 -8.66 13.95 18.40
CA ARG A 195 -7.39 14.63 18.13
C ARG A 195 -6.26 13.67 18.51
N SER A 196 -5.50 13.18 17.52
CA SER A 196 -4.20 12.52 17.72
C SER A 196 -3.40 13.21 18.83
N HIS A 197 -2.96 12.43 19.82
CA HIS A 197 -2.20 12.95 20.96
C HIS A 197 -0.71 13.13 20.65
N TRP A 198 -0.24 12.63 19.50
CA TRP A 198 1.16 12.71 19.06
C TRP A 198 1.47 13.90 18.15
N ARG A 199 0.52 14.84 17.94
CA ARG A 199 0.74 16.10 17.19
C ARG A 199 1.90 16.90 17.80
N GLY A 200 3.11 16.69 17.30
CA GLY A 200 4.35 17.29 17.80
C GLY A 200 5.55 16.34 17.82
N SER A 201 5.34 15.03 17.75
CA SER A 201 6.42 14.04 17.60
C SER A 201 6.81 13.84 16.14
N VAL A 202 8.11 13.72 15.87
CA VAL A 202 8.65 13.47 14.51
C VAL A 202 8.38 12.03 14.06
N LEU A 203 8.39 11.08 15.01
CA LEU A 203 8.08 9.68 14.79
C LEU A 203 6.82 9.30 15.58
N LEU A 204 5.97 8.45 15.01
CA LEU A 204 4.85 7.85 15.73
C LEU A 204 5.40 6.87 16.78
N PRO A 205 5.18 7.11 18.09
CA PRO A 205 5.47 6.09 19.08
C PRO A 205 4.50 4.92 18.92
N LEU A 206 5.02 3.69 18.96
CA LEU A 206 4.22 2.48 19.09
C LEU A 206 4.44 1.92 20.50
N GLU A 207 3.37 1.82 21.28
CA GLU A 207 3.43 1.29 22.64
C GLU A 207 2.75 -0.07 22.71
N PHE A 208 3.51 -1.11 23.08
CA PHE A 208 3.00 -2.48 23.22
C PHE A 208 3.15 -2.97 24.64
N ARG A 209 2.12 -3.63 25.17
CA ARG A 209 2.16 -4.38 26.42
C ARG A 209 2.63 -5.80 26.14
N LEU A 210 3.88 -6.09 26.49
CA LEU A 210 4.54 -7.39 26.31
C LEU A 210 4.93 -7.93 27.68
N ASN A 211 4.49 -9.15 28.02
CA ASN A 211 4.77 -9.79 29.33
C ASN A 211 4.42 -8.91 30.55
N GLY A 212 3.41 -8.06 30.43
CA GLY A 212 2.97 -7.14 31.50
C GLY A 212 3.70 -5.79 31.52
N GLU A 213 4.78 -5.62 30.76
CA GLU A 213 5.51 -4.36 30.65
C GLU A 213 5.14 -3.59 29.38
N VAL A 214 5.12 -2.26 29.47
CA VAL A 214 4.91 -1.39 28.31
C VAL A 214 6.26 -1.07 27.66
N THR A 215 6.40 -1.50 26.41
CA THR A 215 7.57 -1.25 25.57
C THR A 215 7.24 -0.19 24.53
N ARG A 216 8.23 0.62 24.15
CA ARG A 216 8.07 1.72 23.19
C ARG A 216 8.94 1.50 21.97
N TRP A 217 8.38 1.77 20.80
CA TRP A 217 9.01 1.52 19.52
C TRP A 217 8.72 2.65 18.52
N PHE A 218 9.48 2.67 17.43
CA PHE A 218 9.13 3.37 16.21
C PHE A 218 9.37 2.45 15.00
N THR A 219 8.82 2.77 13.84
CA THR A 219 9.06 2.00 12.62
C THR A 219 9.77 2.79 11.55
N THR A 220 10.54 2.07 10.73
CA THR A 220 11.03 2.55 9.43
C THR A 220 10.44 1.68 8.33
N VAL A 221 10.05 2.30 7.21
CA VAL A 221 9.54 1.60 6.04
C VAL A 221 10.57 1.69 4.91
N ILE A 222 10.98 0.54 4.39
CA ILE A 222 11.93 0.40 3.29
C ILE A 222 11.15 -0.03 2.05
N SER A 223 11.44 0.57 0.89
CA SER A 223 10.91 0.17 -0.41
C SER A 223 12.04 -0.07 -1.42
N PHE A 224 11.74 -0.84 -2.47
CA PHE A 224 12.67 -1.05 -3.58
C PHE A 224 12.56 0.11 -4.58
N GLY A 225 13.70 0.69 -4.97
CA GLY A 225 13.75 1.79 -5.93
C GLY A 225 13.59 1.32 -7.38
N ALA A 226 13.00 2.17 -8.23
CA ALA A 226 12.85 2.00 -9.68
C ALA A 226 12.37 0.59 -10.14
N PRO A 227 11.26 0.08 -9.58
CA PRO A 227 10.75 -1.24 -9.90
C PRO A 227 10.37 -1.37 -11.38
N GLN A 228 10.67 -2.52 -11.98
CA GLN A 228 10.26 -2.88 -13.35
C GLN A 228 9.08 -3.87 -13.37
N ASP A 229 8.68 -4.35 -12.19
CA ASP A 229 7.57 -5.28 -11.96
C ASP A 229 6.63 -4.65 -10.93
N ALA A 230 5.32 -4.75 -11.18
CA ALA A 230 4.31 -4.11 -10.34
C ALA A 230 4.26 -4.71 -8.94
N MET A 231 4.50 -6.02 -8.79
CA MET A 231 4.61 -6.61 -7.45
C MET A 231 5.79 -6.01 -6.69
N ALA A 232 6.95 -5.89 -7.33
CA ALA A 232 8.13 -5.32 -6.69
C ALA A 232 7.94 -3.84 -6.25
N GLU A 233 7.16 -3.05 -7.02
CA GLU A 233 6.78 -1.67 -6.65
C GLU A 233 5.95 -1.61 -5.36
N GLU A 234 5.17 -2.65 -5.13
CA GLU A 234 4.18 -2.73 -4.06
C GLU A 234 4.74 -3.30 -2.76
N ILE A 235 5.95 -3.88 -2.79
CA ILE A 235 6.61 -4.45 -1.62
C ILE A 235 7.21 -3.35 -0.74
N THR A 236 6.92 -3.44 0.55
CA THR A 236 7.60 -2.69 1.59
C THR A 236 8.09 -3.60 2.71
N ILE A 237 9.14 -3.17 3.40
CA ILE A 237 9.65 -3.83 4.60
C ILE A 237 9.50 -2.86 5.76
N GLU A 238 8.73 -3.25 6.77
CA GLU A 238 8.53 -2.46 7.97
C GLU A 238 9.38 -3.05 9.11
N GLN A 239 10.30 -2.25 9.61
CA GLN A 239 11.24 -2.60 10.68
C GLN A 239 10.85 -1.86 11.96
N PHE A 240 10.71 -2.60 13.05
CA PHE A 240 10.38 -2.06 14.37
C PHE A 240 11.67 -1.86 15.16
N HIS A 241 11.88 -0.67 15.70
CA HIS A 241 13.07 -0.31 16.46
C HIS A 241 12.66 0.07 17.88
N PRO A 242 13.36 -0.43 18.92
CA PRO A 242 13.09 0.01 20.27
C PRO A 242 13.41 1.50 20.40
N ASN A 243 12.54 2.22 21.09
CA ASN A 243 12.79 3.63 21.35
C ASN A 243 13.86 3.75 22.45
N VAL A 244 14.96 4.44 22.17
CA VAL A 244 15.98 4.76 23.18
C VAL A 244 15.57 6.07 23.84
N VAL A 245 14.69 5.99 24.84
CA VAL A 245 14.35 7.13 25.72
C VAL A 245 14.66 6.76 27.16
#